data_AF-A0A8C3CQ42-F1
#
_entry.id   AF-A0A8C3CQ42-F1
#
_cell.length_a   1.000
_cell.length_b   1.000
_cell.length_c   1.000
_cell.angle_alpha   90.00
_cell.angle_beta   90.00
_cell.angle_gamma   90.00
#
_symmetry.space_group_name_H-M   'P 1'
#
loop_
_entity.id
_entity.type
_entity.pdbx_description
1 polymer ?
#
loop_
_entity_poly.entity_id
_entity_poly.type
_entity_poly.pdbx_seq_one_letter_code
_entity_poly.pdbx_strand_id
1 'polypeptide(L)'
;MLRRLLERPCTLALLVGCQFAFVAYFSLGGFRNLTSLFGRAAGPVFDYTRTHDVYANFSRLQPPAARLDADPAQPPPYCPERSPFLIGPLTVSFSRVPTLEQIRAKNPAVQPGGRYQPAACEARARTAVIVPYRNRESHLGYLLYYLHPFLQRQQLQYGIYLVQQAGNGTFNRAKLLNVGVKEALKDEEWDCLFLHDVDLIPENDYNLYTCDPWNPKHVSVAMNKFGYNLPYSQYFGGVSALTPDQYMKMNGFPNEYWGWGGEDDDIATRVRLAGMKIVRPPVSIGHYKMVKHKGDKGNEENPHRFDLLIRTQRMWTQDGMNSLTYTLLAKHLHPLYTNLTVDIGSDPRAGRSRQGPGREGQRYRNSNSPFREEMLRKLPGLEDLRLALSLRLPTAGNGTRGAAGSAGGVTQRSPEVIRDGGSPAGAEGTLPTHHRYNQSWPPGPR
;
A
#
# COMPACT_ATOMS: atom_id res chain seq x y z
N MET A 1 -10.08 -25.68 49.72
CA MET A 1 -8.64 -25.78 50.06
C MET A 1 -7.83 -24.58 49.57
N LEU A 2 -8.03 -24.03 48.37
CA LEU A 2 -7.26 -22.87 47.86
C LEU A 2 -7.34 -21.60 48.74
N ARG A 3 -8.50 -21.30 49.33
CA ARG A 3 -8.72 -20.11 50.16
C ARG A 3 -7.85 -20.09 51.42
N ARG A 4 -7.67 -21.24 52.08
CA ARG A 4 -6.82 -21.39 53.29
C ARG A 4 -5.32 -21.34 52.97
N LEU A 5 -4.93 -21.58 51.71
CA LEU A 5 -3.56 -21.45 51.23
C LEU A 5 -3.19 -19.97 51.01
N LEU A 6 -4.13 -19.16 50.50
CA LEU A 6 -3.95 -17.72 50.26
C LEU A 6 -3.96 -16.85 51.53
N GLU A 7 -4.56 -17.32 52.63
CA GLU A 7 -4.62 -16.60 53.91
C GLU A 7 -3.37 -16.78 54.78
N ARG A 8 -2.43 -17.65 54.38
CA ARG A 8 -1.15 -17.76 55.10
C ARG A 8 -0.28 -16.55 54.78
N PRO A 9 0.20 -15.81 55.79
CA PRO A 9 1.01 -14.60 55.56
C PRO A 9 2.25 -14.86 54.70
N CYS A 10 2.84 -16.06 54.81
CA CYS A 10 3.95 -16.48 53.94
C CYS A 10 3.53 -16.62 52.47
N THR A 11 2.34 -17.12 52.17
CA THR A 11 1.87 -17.33 50.80
C THR A 11 1.47 -16.01 50.15
N LEU A 12 0.88 -15.09 50.93
CA LEU A 12 0.60 -13.73 50.48
C LEU A 12 1.90 -12.95 50.20
N ALA A 13 2.89 -13.04 51.10
CA ALA A 13 4.19 -12.41 50.91
C ALA A 13 4.93 -12.96 49.66
N LEU A 14 4.82 -14.26 49.40
CA LEU A 14 5.42 -14.90 48.23
C LEU A 14 4.74 -14.45 46.93
N LEU A 15 3.41 -14.33 46.93
CA LEU A 15 2.65 -13.80 45.77
C LEU A 15 2.97 -12.32 45.50
N VAL A 16 3.01 -11.48 46.53
CA VAL A 16 3.39 -10.06 46.40
C VAL A 16 4.84 -9.94 45.94
N GLY A 17 5.73 -10.77 46.46
CA GLY A 17 7.14 -10.84 46.03
C GLY A 17 7.29 -11.26 44.57
N CYS A 18 6.56 -12.29 44.13
CA CYS A 18 6.52 -12.70 42.72
C CYS A 18 5.95 -11.61 41.82
N GLN A 19 4.92 -10.90 42.27
CA GLN A 19 4.31 -9.81 41.51
C GLN A 19 5.25 -8.61 41.40
N PHE A 20 5.98 -8.27 42.46
CA PHE A 20 7.04 -7.25 42.44
C PHE A 20 8.21 -7.65 41.55
N ALA A 21 8.67 -8.91 41.63
CA ALA A 21 9.73 -9.43 40.78
C ALA A 21 9.31 -9.43 39.30
N PHE A 22 8.06 -9.79 39.00
CA PHE A 22 7.49 -9.71 37.66
C PHE A 22 7.48 -8.26 37.18
N VAL A 23 6.89 -7.33 37.94
CA VAL A 23 6.84 -5.90 37.59
C VAL A 23 8.24 -5.30 37.44
N ALA A 24 9.20 -5.65 38.31
CA ALA A 24 10.59 -5.20 38.22
C ALA A 24 11.28 -5.76 36.97
N TYR A 25 11.09 -7.05 36.66
CA TYR A 25 11.60 -7.67 35.44
C TYR A 25 11.06 -6.98 34.18
N PHE A 26 9.76 -6.64 34.14
CA PHE A 26 9.19 -5.91 33.00
C PHE A 26 9.63 -4.44 32.95
N SER A 27 9.76 -3.77 34.10
CA SER A 27 10.20 -2.37 34.19
C SER A 27 11.68 -2.18 33.83
N LEU A 28 12.52 -3.18 34.09
CA LEU A 28 13.95 -3.20 33.76
C LEU A 28 14.25 -3.75 32.35
N GLY A 29 13.21 -3.98 31.55
CA GLY A 29 13.36 -4.36 30.14
C GLY A 29 13.56 -5.85 29.89
N GLY A 30 13.04 -6.74 30.74
CA GLY A 30 13.12 -8.20 30.59
C GLY A 30 12.64 -8.74 29.23
N PHE A 31 11.72 -8.03 28.55
CA PHE A 31 11.33 -8.35 27.17
C PHE A 31 12.49 -8.28 26.18
N ARG A 32 13.52 -7.45 26.41
CA ARG A 32 14.68 -7.32 25.52
C ARG A 32 15.46 -8.64 25.40
N ASN A 33 15.49 -9.44 26.47
CA ASN A 33 16.13 -10.75 26.47
C ASN A 33 15.21 -11.88 25.96
N LEU A 34 13.88 -11.76 26.06
CA LEU A 34 12.98 -12.73 25.43
C LEU A 34 12.94 -12.57 23.90
N THR A 35 13.09 -11.35 23.38
CA THR A 35 13.16 -11.10 21.93
C THR A 35 14.43 -11.64 21.27
N SER A 36 15.50 -11.89 22.02
CA SER A 36 16.70 -12.58 21.49
C SER A 36 16.55 -14.11 21.51
N LEU A 37 15.75 -14.66 22.43
CA LEU A 37 15.40 -16.09 22.50
C LEU A 37 14.38 -16.52 21.45
N PHE A 38 13.39 -15.67 21.14
CA PHE A 38 12.47 -15.84 20.01
C PHE A 38 12.99 -15.10 18.79
N GLY A 39 14.26 -15.34 18.45
CA GLY A 39 14.94 -14.69 17.33
C GLY A 39 14.00 -14.59 16.14
N ARG A 40 13.60 -13.35 15.80
CA ARG A 40 13.20 -13.07 14.43
C ARG A 40 14.38 -13.53 13.60
N ALA A 41 14.21 -14.62 12.85
CA ALA A 41 15.19 -15.05 11.88
C ALA A 41 15.62 -13.78 11.14
N ALA A 42 16.89 -13.39 11.30
CA ALA A 42 17.42 -12.25 10.57
C ALA A 42 17.13 -12.57 9.11
N GLY A 43 16.24 -11.79 8.49
CA GLY A 43 15.88 -11.99 7.10
C GLY A 43 17.15 -12.07 6.24
N PRO A 44 17.07 -12.64 5.03
CA PRO A 44 18.25 -12.80 4.18
C PRO A 44 19.05 -11.49 4.11
N VAL A 45 20.33 -11.59 4.48
CA VAL A 45 21.28 -10.49 4.35
C VAL A 45 21.75 -10.51 2.90
N PHE A 46 21.43 -9.46 2.16
CA PHE A 46 21.83 -9.32 0.76
C PHE A 46 23.12 -8.51 0.66
N ASP A 47 24.06 -9.00 -0.16
CA ASP A 47 25.30 -8.30 -0.47
C ASP A 47 25.07 -7.36 -1.67
N TYR A 48 24.87 -6.08 -1.39
CA TYR A 48 24.70 -5.04 -2.41
C TYR A 48 25.99 -4.66 -3.15
N THR A 49 27.14 -5.28 -2.85
CA THR A 49 28.33 -5.17 -3.70
C THR A 49 28.23 -6.07 -4.94
N ARG A 50 27.38 -7.10 -4.88
CA ARG A 50 27.10 -8.03 -5.98
C ARG A 50 25.70 -7.78 -6.51
N THR A 51 25.62 -6.98 -7.56
CA THR A 51 24.36 -6.59 -8.18
C THR A 51 24.25 -7.13 -9.60
N HIS A 52 23.01 -7.21 -10.11
CA HIS A 52 22.72 -7.69 -11.45
C HIS A 52 22.09 -6.58 -12.30
N ASP A 53 22.35 -6.60 -13.61
CA ASP A 53 21.58 -5.78 -14.54
C ASP A 53 20.09 -6.17 -14.48
N VAL A 54 19.20 -5.19 -14.62
CA VAL A 54 17.76 -5.41 -14.49
C VAL A 54 17.19 -6.30 -15.61
N TYR A 55 17.90 -6.54 -16.71
CA TYR A 55 17.54 -7.50 -17.77
C TYR A 55 18.37 -8.80 -17.71
N ALA A 56 19.13 -9.04 -16.63
CA ALA A 56 19.85 -10.29 -16.46
C ALA A 56 18.88 -11.48 -16.48
N ASN A 57 19.19 -12.50 -17.29
CA ASN A 57 18.37 -13.71 -17.48
C ASN A 57 16.92 -13.44 -17.93
N PHE A 58 16.62 -12.28 -18.50
CA PHE A 58 15.24 -11.89 -18.85
C PHE A 58 14.61 -12.78 -19.94
N SER A 59 15.43 -13.38 -20.80
CA SER A 59 15.00 -14.37 -21.79
C SER A 59 14.32 -15.60 -21.16
N ARG A 60 14.58 -15.91 -19.89
CA ARG A 60 13.95 -17.04 -19.18
C ARG A 60 12.46 -16.83 -18.88
N LEU A 61 11.95 -15.60 -18.99
CA LEU A 61 10.53 -15.30 -18.80
C LEU A 61 9.69 -15.67 -20.03
N GLN A 62 10.33 -15.96 -21.18
CA GLN A 62 9.62 -16.45 -22.35
C GLN A 62 9.12 -17.88 -22.08
N PRO A 63 7.85 -18.20 -22.40
CA PRO A 63 7.34 -19.54 -22.19
C PRO A 63 8.17 -20.55 -22.99
N PRO A 64 8.52 -21.72 -22.43
CA PRO A 64 9.14 -22.78 -23.21
C PRO A 64 8.18 -23.19 -24.33
N ALA A 65 8.72 -23.44 -25.53
CA ALA A 65 7.96 -23.80 -26.73
C ALA A 65 6.97 -24.97 -26.50
N ALA A 66 7.26 -25.84 -25.52
CA ALA A 66 6.47 -27.01 -25.16
C ALA A 66 5.08 -26.74 -24.51
N ARG A 67 4.70 -25.48 -24.24
CA ARG A 67 3.33 -25.14 -23.76
C ARG A 67 2.37 -24.67 -24.85
N LEU A 68 2.81 -24.64 -26.11
CA LEU A 68 1.92 -24.44 -27.25
C LEU A 68 1.00 -25.66 -27.50
N ASP A 69 1.25 -26.79 -26.82
CA ASP A 69 0.49 -28.05 -26.92
C ASP A 69 -0.44 -28.29 -25.71
N ALA A 70 -0.65 -27.30 -24.83
CA ALA A 70 -1.55 -27.44 -23.68
C ALA A 70 -3.02 -27.43 -24.14
N ASP A 71 -3.84 -28.34 -23.60
CA ASP A 71 -5.28 -28.40 -23.87
C ASP A 71 -5.95 -27.05 -23.54
N PRO A 72 -6.50 -26.33 -24.53
CA PRO A 72 -7.13 -25.03 -24.32
C PRO A 72 -8.37 -25.10 -23.39
N ALA A 73 -8.87 -26.29 -23.06
CA ALA A 73 -9.98 -26.48 -22.14
C ALA A 73 -9.59 -26.39 -20.65
N GLN A 74 -8.30 -26.49 -20.28
CA GLN A 74 -7.88 -26.43 -18.87
C GLN A 74 -7.30 -25.06 -18.51
N PRO A 75 -7.75 -24.43 -17.40
CA PRO A 75 -7.18 -23.18 -16.94
C PRO A 75 -5.71 -23.38 -16.53
N PRO A 76 -4.83 -22.39 -16.81
CA PRO A 76 -3.42 -22.49 -16.44
C PRO A 76 -3.27 -22.60 -14.92
N PRO A 77 -2.26 -23.33 -14.41
CA PRO A 77 -2.01 -23.36 -12.98
C PRO A 77 -1.61 -21.97 -12.46
N TYR A 78 -1.88 -21.70 -11.19
CA TYR A 78 -1.36 -20.50 -10.53
C TYR A 78 0.18 -20.46 -10.57
N CYS A 79 0.73 -19.25 -10.72
CA CYS A 79 2.16 -19.03 -10.59
C CYS A 79 2.65 -19.50 -9.20
N PRO A 80 3.92 -19.91 -9.05
CA PRO A 80 4.45 -20.32 -7.75
C PRO A 80 4.39 -19.15 -6.75
N GLU A 81 4.21 -19.44 -5.46
CA GLU A 81 4.14 -18.40 -4.41
C GLU A 81 5.37 -17.49 -4.39
N ARG A 82 6.54 -18.08 -4.65
CA ARG A 82 7.79 -17.36 -4.88
C ARG A 82 8.20 -17.58 -6.32
N SER A 83 8.28 -16.49 -7.09
CA SER A 83 8.76 -16.56 -8.46
C SER A 83 10.19 -17.13 -8.51
N PRO A 84 10.46 -18.11 -9.41
CA PRO A 84 11.80 -18.66 -9.61
C PRO A 84 12.69 -17.70 -10.42
N PHE A 85 12.15 -16.58 -10.90
CA PHE A 85 12.87 -15.64 -11.76
C PHE A 85 13.52 -14.49 -10.99
N LEU A 86 13.28 -14.36 -9.68
CA LEU A 86 13.88 -13.31 -8.85
C LEU A 86 15.40 -13.47 -8.78
N ILE A 87 16.13 -12.36 -8.93
CA ILE A 87 17.62 -12.34 -8.97
C ILE A 87 18.25 -11.57 -7.82
N GLY A 88 17.45 -10.88 -7.00
CA GLY A 88 17.89 -10.14 -5.83
C GLY A 88 18.40 -8.74 -6.16
N PRO A 89 19.53 -8.29 -5.57
CA PRO A 89 20.04 -6.94 -5.73
C PRO A 89 20.32 -6.55 -7.19
N LEU A 90 19.88 -5.35 -7.56
CA LEU A 90 19.91 -4.80 -8.91
C LEU A 90 20.85 -3.60 -9.01
N THR A 91 21.58 -3.50 -10.11
CA THR A 91 22.38 -2.33 -10.43
C THR A 91 21.46 -1.22 -10.94
N VAL A 92 21.27 -0.16 -10.15
CA VAL A 92 20.53 1.03 -10.59
C VAL A 92 21.48 2.18 -10.87
N SER A 93 21.49 2.63 -12.13
CA SER A 93 22.29 3.75 -12.62
C SER A 93 21.45 4.76 -13.38
N PHE A 94 21.81 6.04 -13.26
CA PHE A 94 21.14 7.19 -13.89
C PHE A 94 22.07 7.93 -14.86
N SER A 95 22.98 7.21 -15.51
CA SER A 95 23.95 7.80 -16.44
C SER A 95 23.38 8.03 -17.85
N ARG A 96 22.39 7.21 -18.27
CA ARG A 96 21.78 7.28 -19.60
C ARG A 96 20.28 7.02 -19.50
N VAL A 97 19.47 7.97 -19.95
CA VAL A 97 18.02 7.82 -20.05
C VAL A 97 17.69 6.98 -21.27
N PRO A 98 17.08 5.79 -21.13
CA PRO A 98 16.65 4.99 -22.27
C PRO A 98 15.46 5.63 -22.97
N THR A 99 15.37 5.52 -24.29
CA THR A 99 14.17 5.98 -25.01
C THR A 99 13.00 5.03 -24.77
N LEU A 100 11.76 5.54 -24.84
CA LEU A 100 10.56 4.68 -24.69
C LEU A 100 10.53 3.55 -25.74
N GLU A 101 11.04 3.79 -26.94
CA GLU A 101 11.15 2.77 -27.98
C GLU A 101 12.14 1.66 -27.61
N GLN A 102 13.29 2.01 -27.05
CA GLN A 102 14.26 1.04 -26.54
C GLN A 102 13.68 0.21 -25.39
N ILE A 103 12.95 0.84 -24.47
CA ILE A 103 12.30 0.15 -23.36
C ILE A 103 11.23 -0.81 -23.89
N ARG A 104 10.41 -0.37 -24.85
CA ARG A 104 9.39 -1.20 -25.51
C ARG A 104 10.03 -2.42 -26.18
N ALA A 105 11.10 -2.22 -26.96
CA ALA A 105 11.80 -3.30 -27.64
C ALA A 105 12.37 -4.36 -26.68
N LYS A 106 12.82 -3.93 -25.49
CA LYS A 106 13.31 -4.83 -24.43
C LYS A 106 12.19 -5.56 -23.67
N ASN A 107 10.95 -5.10 -23.77
CA ASN A 107 9.80 -5.66 -23.04
C ASN A 107 8.66 -6.05 -24.00
N PRO A 108 8.88 -7.02 -24.91
CA PRO A 108 7.92 -7.37 -25.95
C PRO A 108 6.61 -7.98 -25.41
N ALA A 109 6.62 -8.51 -24.19
CA ALA A 109 5.43 -9.07 -23.55
C ALA A 109 4.51 -8.01 -22.91
N VAL A 110 4.95 -6.75 -22.82
CA VAL A 110 4.14 -5.66 -22.29
C VAL A 110 3.18 -5.18 -23.38
N GLN A 111 1.89 -5.21 -23.06
CA GLN A 111 0.80 -4.80 -23.93
C GLN A 111 0.47 -3.30 -23.77
N PRO A 112 -0.22 -2.69 -24.76
CA PRO A 112 -0.70 -1.31 -24.65
C PRO A 112 -1.42 -1.03 -23.34
N GLY A 113 -1.22 0.17 -22.81
CA GLY A 113 -1.61 0.56 -21.45
C GLY A 113 -0.58 0.18 -20.38
N GLY A 114 0.57 -0.38 -20.76
CA GLY A 114 1.58 -0.86 -19.82
C GLY A 114 1.11 -2.08 -19.03
N ARG A 115 0.35 -2.95 -19.71
CA ARG A 115 -0.27 -4.13 -19.11
C ARG A 115 0.60 -5.36 -19.34
N TYR A 116 0.63 -6.25 -18.36
CA TYR A 116 1.32 -7.52 -18.46
C TYR A 116 0.62 -8.57 -17.61
N GLN A 117 0.66 -9.81 -18.08
CA GLN A 117 0.33 -11.00 -17.31
C GLN A 117 1.31 -12.13 -17.71
N PRO A 118 1.65 -13.05 -16.79
CA PRO A 118 2.49 -14.19 -17.13
C PRO A 118 1.81 -15.09 -18.16
N ALA A 119 2.51 -15.47 -19.23
CA ALA A 119 1.96 -16.33 -20.28
C ALA A 119 1.79 -17.80 -19.84
N ALA A 120 2.55 -18.22 -18.83
CA ALA A 120 2.71 -19.62 -18.46
C ALA A 120 1.87 -20.01 -17.23
N CYS A 121 1.31 -19.07 -16.50
CA CYS A 121 0.58 -19.34 -15.26
C CYS A 121 -0.38 -18.19 -14.93
N GLU A 122 -1.40 -18.48 -14.14
CA GLU A 122 -2.29 -17.45 -13.61
C GLU A 122 -1.59 -16.69 -12.48
N ALA A 123 -1.47 -15.36 -12.61
CA ALA A 123 -0.86 -14.53 -11.58
C ALA A 123 -1.68 -14.59 -10.28
N ARG A 124 -0.98 -14.70 -9.15
CA ARG A 124 -1.63 -14.71 -7.81
C ARG A 124 -2.06 -13.32 -7.33
N ALA A 125 -1.60 -12.27 -7.98
CA ALA A 125 -1.87 -10.90 -7.59
C ALA A 125 -1.94 -10.00 -8.83
N ARG A 126 -2.98 -9.17 -8.86
CA ARG A 126 -3.20 -8.08 -9.81
C ARG A 126 -2.82 -6.75 -9.15
N THR A 127 -1.80 -6.08 -9.67
CA THR A 127 -1.28 -4.83 -9.10
C THR A 127 -1.42 -3.64 -10.05
N ALA A 128 -2.16 -2.62 -9.64
CA ALA A 128 -2.12 -1.31 -10.29
C ALA A 128 -0.97 -0.48 -9.70
N VAL A 129 -0.02 -0.05 -10.54
CA VAL A 129 1.02 0.91 -10.15
C VAL A 129 0.57 2.31 -10.57
N ILE A 130 0.29 3.18 -9.60
CA ILE A 130 -0.20 4.55 -9.80
C ILE A 130 0.93 5.54 -9.52
N VAL A 131 1.26 6.33 -10.54
CA VAL A 131 2.39 7.25 -10.54
C VAL A 131 1.89 8.68 -10.77
N PRO A 132 1.96 9.59 -9.76
CA PRO A 132 1.61 10.98 -9.93
C PRO A 132 2.71 11.69 -10.73
N TYR A 133 2.34 12.49 -11.73
CA TYR A 133 3.31 12.95 -12.73
C TYR A 133 3.06 14.37 -13.24
N ARG A 134 4.15 15.10 -13.49
CA ARG A 134 4.19 16.32 -14.32
C ARG A 134 5.63 16.66 -14.71
N ASN A 135 5.91 16.82 -16.01
CA ASN A 135 7.19 17.33 -16.56
C ASN A 135 8.45 16.63 -16.01
N ARG A 136 8.46 15.29 -16.05
CA ARG A 136 9.52 14.43 -15.49
C ARG A 136 9.92 13.31 -16.46
N GLU A 137 10.05 13.63 -17.74
CA GLU A 137 10.16 12.64 -18.83
C GLU A 137 11.37 11.72 -18.64
N SER A 138 12.50 12.28 -18.21
CA SER A 138 13.71 11.49 -17.92
C SER A 138 13.54 10.53 -16.75
N HIS A 139 12.82 10.94 -15.71
CA HIS A 139 12.53 10.08 -14.55
C HIS A 139 11.57 8.97 -14.93
N LEU A 140 10.55 9.27 -15.73
CA LEU A 140 9.64 8.27 -16.28
C LEU A 140 10.39 7.24 -17.12
N GLY A 141 11.34 7.68 -17.96
CA GLY A 141 12.21 6.78 -18.73
C GLY A 141 13.00 5.82 -17.83
N TYR A 142 13.60 6.32 -16.74
CA TYR A 142 14.26 5.46 -15.75
C TYR A 142 13.27 4.51 -15.08
N LEU A 143 12.13 5.00 -14.61
CA LEU A 143 11.12 4.20 -13.94
C LEU A 143 10.68 3.03 -14.81
N LEU A 144 10.24 3.29 -16.05
CA LEU A 144 9.75 2.25 -16.95
C LEU A 144 10.87 1.25 -17.32
N TYR A 145 12.10 1.73 -17.52
CA TYR A 145 13.25 0.86 -17.84
C TYR A 145 13.50 -0.19 -16.76
N TYR A 146 13.47 0.21 -15.49
CA TYR A 146 13.73 -0.69 -14.36
C TYR A 146 12.49 -1.46 -13.92
N LEU A 147 11.32 -0.81 -13.90
CA LEU A 147 10.14 -1.37 -13.27
C LEU A 147 9.47 -2.46 -14.10
N HIS A 148 9.42 -2.34 -15.43
CA HIS A 148 8.83 -3.40 -16.27
C HIS A 148 9.48 -4.77 -16.08
N PRO A 149 10.80 -4.95 -16.26
CA PRO A 149 11.41 -6.25 -16.06
C PRO A 149 11.37 -6.71 -14.59
N PHE A 150 11.40 -5.77 -13.65
CA PHE A 150 11.25 -6.03 -12.22
C PHE A 150 9.90 -6.69 -11.89
N LEU A 151 8.79 -6.11 -12.38
CA LEU A 151 7.44 -6.64 -12.13
C LEU A 151 7.17 -7.94 -12.89
N GLN A 152 7.67 -8.06 -14.13
CA GLN A 152 7.55 -9.30 -14.91
C GLN A 152 8.26 -10.48 -14.21
N ARG A 153 9.44 -10.27 -13.62
CA ARG A 153 10.11 -11.28 -12.79
C ARG A 153 9.31 -11.71 -11.58
N GLN A 154 8.48 -10.84 -11.02
CA GLN A 154 7.61 -11.18 -9.89
C GLN A 154 6.37 -11.99 -10.31
N GLN A 155 6.18 -12.24 -11.61
CA GLN A 155 5.04 -12.98 -12.17
C GLN A 155 3.69 -12.37 -11.74
N LEU A 156 3.62 -11.04 -11.68
CA LEU A 156 2.41 -10.29 -11.40
C LEU A 156 1.59 -10.10 -12.67
N GLN A 157 0.27 -10.00 -12.50
CA GLN A 157 -0.55 -9.26 -13.47
C GLN A 157 -0.52 -7.80 -13.04
N TYR A 158 -0.15 -6.88 -13.93
CA TYR A 158 -0.02 -5.48 -13.54
C TYR A 158 -0.43 -4.51 -14.64
N GLY A 159 -0.73 -3.28 -14.22
CA GLY A 159 -0.89 -2.11 -15.08
C GLY A 159 -0.19 -0.89 -14.48
N ILE A 160 0.41 -0.07 -15.33
CA ILE A 160 1.05 1.19 -14.91
C ILE A 160 0.18 2.37 -15.34
N TYR A 161 -0.24 3.17 -14.37
CA TYR A 161 -1.07 4.36 -14.53
C TYR A 161 -0.26 5.60 -14.23
N LEU A 162 0.05 6.37 -15.27
CA LEU A 162 0.69 7.68 -15.15
C LEU A 162 -0.39 8.75 -15.03
N VAL A 163 -0.50 9.38 -13.87
CA VAL A 163 -1.50 10.42 -13.60
C VAL A 163 -0.88 11.79 -13.85
N GLN A 164 -1.06 12.30 -15.06
CA GLN A 164 -0.49 13.55 -15.52
C GLN A 164 -1.37 14.74 -15.09
N GLN A 165 -0.84 15.59 -14.22
CA GLN A 165 -1.51 16.84 -13.86
C GLN A 165 -1.45 17.84 -15.02
N ALA A 166 -2.63 18.26 -15.49
CA ALA A 166 -2.75 19.27 -16.53
C ALA A 166 -2.43 20.68 -15.99
N GLY A 167 -1.93 21.54 -16.88
CA GLY A 167 -1.61 22.92 -16.56
C GLY A 167 -0.39 23.11 -15.65
N ASN A 168 -0.18 24.37 -15.25
CA ASN A 168 1.01 24.83 -14.52
C ASN A 168 0.73 25.21 -13.06
N GLY A 169 -0.42 24.78 -12.50
CA GLY A 169 -0.77 25.05 -11.11
C GLY A 169 0.16 24.38 -10.10
N THR A 170 -0.05 24.56 -8.80
CA THR A 170 0.72 23.85 -7.78
C THR A 170 0.50 22.33 -7.91
N PHE A 171 1.56 21.54 -7.83
CA PHE A 171 1.50 20.09 -7.88
C PHE A 171 0.79 19.55 -6.64
N ASN A 172 -0.03 18.52 -6.81
CA ASN A 172 -0.71 17.89 -5.68
C ASN A 172 -0.60 16.36 -5.80
N ARG A 173 0.47 15.84 -5.20
CA ARG A 173 0.83 14.42 -5.25
C ARG A 173 -0.30 13.52 -4.75
N ALA A 174 -0.81 13.79 -3.54
CA ALA A 174 -1.82 12.97 -2.89
C ALA A 174 -3.16 12.95 -3.66
N LYS A 175 -3.59 14.11 -4.17
CA LYS A 175 -4.81 14.20 -4.99
C LYS A 175 -4.67 13.44 -6.32
N LEU A 176 -3.52 13.51 -6.98
CA LEU A 176 -3.27 12.73 -8.21
C LEU A 176 -3.28 11.22 -7.94
N LEU A 177 -2.76 10.77 -6.80
CA LEU A 177 -2.84 9.37 -6.40
C LEU A 177 -4.29 8.91 -6.20
N ASN A 178 -5.14 9.72 -5.55
CA ASN A 178 -6.58 9.44 -5.43
C ASN A 178 -7.23 9.30 -6.83
N VAL A 179 -6.93 10.21 -7.76
CA VAL A 179 -7.45 10.15 -9.14
C VAL A 179 -7.01 8.87 -9.83
N GLY A 180 -5.73 8.51 -9.75
CA GLY A 180 -5.21 7.30 -10.35
C GLY A 180 -5.85 6.02 -9.79
N VAL A 181 -6.06 5.95 -8.47
CA VAL A 181 -6.80 4.84 -7.86
C VAL A 181 -8.23 4.78 -8.40
N LYS A 182 -8.92 5.91 -8.43
CA LYS A 182 -10.31 5.98 -8.91
C LYS A 182 -10.44 5.55 -10.37
N GLU A 183 -9.51 5.91 -11.24
CA GLU A 183 -9.51 5.51 -12.65
C GLU A 183 -9.05 4.07 -12.85
N ALA A 184 -8.04 3.59 -12.11
CA ALA A 184 -7.54 2.23 -12.23
C ALA A 184 -8.61 1.20 -11.84
N LEU A 185 -9.38 1.47 -10.79
CA LEU A 185 -10.48 0.60 -10.33
C LEU A 185 -11.66 0.52 -11.30
N LYS A 186 -11.72 1.35 -12.35
CA LYS A 186 -12.71 1.21 -13.44
C LYS A 186 -12.28 0.20 -14.51
N ASP A 187 -10.99 -0.06 -14.62
CA ASP A 187 -10.43 -0.88 -15.70
C ASP A 187 -10.31 -2.36 -15.33
N GLU A 188 -10.09 -2.65 -14.05
CA GLU A 188 -9.87 -3.99 -13.55
C GLU A 188 -10.13 -4.05 -12.04
N GLU A 189 -10.55 -5.22 -11.56
CA GLU A 189 -10.58 -5.54 -10.15
C GLU A 189 -9.15 -5.77 -9.64
N TRP A 190 -8.47 -4.70 -9.23
CA TRP A 190 -7.11 -4.80 -8.71
C TRP A 190 -7.09 -5.38 -7.30
N ASP A 191 -6.18 -6.31 -7.02
CA ASP A 191 -5.96 -6.83 -5.66
C ASP A 191 -5.09 -5.88 -4.83
N CYS A 192 -4.23 -5.10 -5.52
CA CYS A 192 -3.26 -4.24 -4.89
C CYS A 192 -3.06 -2.91 -5.63
N LEU A 193 -3.03 -1.82 -4.87
CA LEU A 193 -2.72 -0.47 -5.33
C LEU A 193 -1.31 -0.11 -4.88
N PHE A 194 -0.38 0.08 -5.82
CA PHE A 194 0.98 0.53 -5.58
C PHE A 194 1.11 2.01 -5.91
N LEU A 195 1.25 2.85 -4.88
CA LEU A 195 1.29 4.30 -4.99
C LEU A 195 2.75 4.74 -4.99
N HIS A 196 3.22 5.27 -6.11
CA HIS A 196 4.63 5.21 -6.44
C HIS A 196 5.17 6.54 -6.99
N ASP A 197 6.19 7.10 -6.34
CA ASP A 197 6.87 8.29 -6.85
C ASP A 197 7.66 7.95 -8.13
N VAL A 198 7.65 8.85 -9.12
CA VAL A 198 8.28 8.61 -10.43
C VAL A 198 9.81 8.48 -10.35
N ASP A 199 10.42 8.97 -9.28
CA ASP A 199 11.86 9.08 -9.11
C ASP A 199 12.48 8.01 -8.19
N LEU A 200 11.70 7.07 -7.67
CA LEU A 200 12.18 6.02 -6.78
C LEU A 200 12.28 4.67 -7.48
N ILE A 201 13.49 4.15 -7.68
CA ILE A 201 13.69 2.86 -8.33
C ILE A 201 14.02 1.77 -7.29
N PRO A 202 13.30 0.63 -7.26
CA PRO A 202 13.63 -0.46 -6.33
C PRO A 202 14.96 -1.13 -6.72
N GLU A 203 15.79 -1.45 -5.72
CA GLU A 203 17.13 -2.02 -5.92
C GLU A 203 17.20 -3.54 -5.61
N ASN A 204 16.08 -4.19 -5.29
CA ASN A 204 16.05 -5.62 -5.00
C ASN A 204 14.68 -6.22 -5.32
N ASP A 205 14.62 -7.18 -6.24
CA ASP A 205 13.35 -7.76 -6.72
C ASP A 205 12.69 -8.75 -5.76
N TYR A 206 13.33 -9.05 -4.63
CA TYR A 206 12.65 -9.62 -3.46
C TYR A 206 11.69 -8.64 -2.77
N ASN A 207 11.74 -7.35 -3.11
CA ASN A 207 10.75 -6.38 -2.66
C ASN A 207 9.48 -6.52 -3.50
N LEU A 208 8.61 -7.45 -3.10
CA LEU A 208 7.41 -7.81 -3.88
C LEU A 208 6.41 -6.66 -3.98
N TYR A 209 5.95 -6.41 -5.21
CA TYR A 209 4.91 -5.44 -5.56
C TYR A 209 3.51 -6.04 -5.36
N THR A 210 3.31 -6.59 -4.17
CA THR A 210 2.05 -7.13 -3.66
C THR A 210 1.71 -6.49 -2.33
N CYS A 211 0.42 -6.46 -2.03
CA CYS A 211 -0.12 -5.88 -0.81
C CYS A 211 -0.04 -6.88 0.35
N ASP A 212 0.12 -6.36 1.56
CA ASP A 212 -0.15 -7.16 2.75
C ASP A 212 -1.67 -7.20 2.97
N PRO A 213 -2.26 -8.36 3.24
CA PRO A 213 -3.71 -8.50 3.31
C PRO A 213 -4.34 -7.75 4.49
N TRP A 214 -3.56 -7.45 5.54
CA TRP A 214 -4.07 -6.90 6.79
C TRP A 214 -3.76 -5.42 6.98
N ASN A 215 -2.64 -4.94 6.42
CA ASN A 215 -2.10 -3.63 6.73
C ASN A 215 -1.45 -2.93 5.53
N PRO A 216 -1.56 -1.59 5.42
CA PRO A 216 -0.81 -0.81 4.46
C PRO A 216 0.70 -1.04 4.57
N LYS A 217 1.34 -1.26 3.42
CA LYS A 217 2.77 -1.59 3.31
C LYS A 217 3.55 -0.37 2.86
N HIS A 218 4.58 0.03 3.59
CA HIS A 218 5.58 0.99 3.13
C HIS A 218 6.79 0.23 2.60
N VAL A 219 7.05 0.30 1.29
CA VAL A 219 8.06 -0.54 0.65
C VAL A 219 9.40 0.15 0.47
N SER A 220 9.43 1.48 0.37
CA SER A 220 10.65 2.29 0.24
C SER A 220 11.33 2.59 1.57
N VAL A 221 11.67 1.54 2.32
CA VAL A 221 12.16 1.66 3.71
C VAL A 221 13.59 2.17 3.82
N ALA A 222 14.41 1.89 2.81
CA ALA A 222 15.84 2.22 2.75
C ALA A 222 16.14 2.98 1.47
N MET A 223 16.03 4.31 1.51
CA MET A 223 16.33 5.15 0.35
C MET A 223 17.76 5.71 0.40
N ASN A 224 18.46 5.73 -0.73
CA ASN A 224 19.80 6.29 -0.84
C ASN A 224 19.91 7.75 -0.32
N LYS A 225 18.88 8.57 -0.54
CA LYS A 225 18.82 9.98 -0.09
C LYS A 225 18.86 10.13 1.44
N PHE A 226 18.49 9.08 2.17
CA PHE A 226 18.49 9.01 3.62
C PHE A 226 19.59 8.05 4.14
N GLY A 227 20.62 7.80 3.31
CA GLY A 227 21.70 6.88 3.68
C GLY A 227 21.21 5.45 3.92
N TYR A 228 20.20 5.00 3.18
CA TYR A 228 19.60 3.67 3.31
C TYR A 228 19.00 3.37 4.69
N ASN A 229 18.55 4.41 5.40
CA ASN A 229 17.86 4.28 6.67
C ASN A 229 16.46 4.88 6.59
N LEU A 230 15.55 4.33 7.41
CA LEU A 230 14.21 4.90 7.57
C LEU A 230 14.33 6.22 8.34
N PRO A 231 13.83 7.37 7.82
CA PRO A 231 14.00 8.67 8.47
C PRO A 231 13.42 8.74 9.90
N TYR A 232 12.24 8.15 10.09
CA TYR A 232 11.54 8.03 11.37
C TYR A 232 10.44 6.96 11.25
N SER A 233 9.94 6.47 12.39
CA SER A 233 9.10 5.26 12.43
C SER A 233 7.73 5.39 11.75
N GLN A 234 7.20 6.61 11.66
CA GLN A 234 5.93 6.96 11.04
C GLN A 234 6.05 7.27 9.54
N TYR A 235 7.28 7.37 9.00
CA TYR A 235 7.50 7.74 7.61
C TYR A 235 6.79 6.80 6.63
N PHE A 236 5.98 7.37 5.74
CA PHE A 236 5.15 6.64 4.76
C PHE A 236 5.22 7.25 3.35
N GLY A 237 6.22 8.12 3.10
CA GLY A 237 6.45 8.74 1.80
C GLY A 237 7.17 7.81 0.81
N GLY A 238 7.26 8.24 -0.45
CA GLY A 238 7.92 7.47 -1.51
C GLY A 238 6.99 6.46 -2.17
N VAL A 239 7.14 5.18 -1.82
CA VAL A 239 6.38 4.07 -2.40
C VAL A 239 5.65 3.28 -1.30
N SER A 240 4.35 3.13 -1.47
CA SER A 240 3.46 2.42 -0.56
C SER A 240 2.47 1.52 -1.31
N ALA A 241 1.92 0.53 -0.60
CA ALA A 241 0.95 -0.40 -1.17
C ALA A 241 -0.23 -0.62 -0.23
N LEU A 242 -1.44 -0.59 -0.77
CA LEU A 242 -2.69 -0.79 -0.06
C LEU A 242 -3.63 -1.64 -0.91
N THR A 243 -4.39 -2.55 -0.30
CA THR A 243 -5.53 -3.13 -1.00
C THR A 243 -6.58 -2.03 -1.26
N PRO A 244 -7.48 -2.17 -2.26
CA PRO A 244 -8.58 -1.22 -2.45
C PRO A 244 -9.40 -1.01 -1.17
N ASP A 245 -9.67 -2.08 -0.42
CA ASP A 245 -10.39 -2.00 0.85
C ASP A 245 -9.65 -1.19 1.91
N GLN A 246 -8.34 -1.43 2.07
CA GLN A 246 -7.51 -0.64 2.99
C GLN A 246 -7.51 0.84 2.61
N TYR A 247 -7.41 1.13 1.30
CA TYR A 247 -7.42 2.49 0.78
C TYR A 247 -8.75 3.20 1.06
N MET A 248 -9.88 2.53 0.79
CA MET A 248 -11.20 3.09 1.03
C MET A 248 -11.51 3.23 2.52
N LYS A 249 -11.05 2.29 3.37
CA LYS A 249 -11.21 2.33 4.82
C LYS A 249 -10.61 3.59 5.46
N MET A 250 -9.54 4.12 4.86
CA MET A 250 -8.90 5.36 5.31
C MET A 250 -9.38 6.62 4.56
N ASN A 251 -10.47 6.52 3.79
CA ASN A 251 -10.97 7.56 2.90
C ASN A 251 -9.91 8.05 1.89
N GLY A 252 -9.02 7.15 1.43
CA GLY A 252 -7.86 7.49 0.60
C GLY A 252 -6.98 8.60 1.18
N PHE A 253 -6.35 9.37 0.30
CA PHE A 253 -5.32 10.35 0.63
C PHE A 253 -5.90 11.78 0.72
N PRO A 254 -5.25 12.72 1.44
CA PRO A 254 -5.75 14.09 1.54
C PRO A 254 -5.67 14.83 0.19
N ASN A 255 -6.67 15.64 -0.14
CA ASN A 255 -6.66 16.44 -1.38
C ASN A 255 -6.14 17.86 -1.16
N GLU A 256 -5.94 18.31 0.08
CA GLU A 256 -5.59 19.70 0.39
C GLU A 256 -4.09 20.02 0.40
N TYR A 257 -3.23 19.03 0.17
CA TYR A 257 -1.77 19.23 0.13
C TYR A 257 -1.30 19.70 -1.25
N TRP A 258 -1.37 21.01 -1.46
CA TRP A 258 -0.84 21.68 -2.63
C TRP A 258 0.63 22.09 -2.38
N GLY A 259 1.55 21.51 -3.15
CA GLY A 259 2.99 21.68 -2.99
C GLY A 259 3.63 20.55 -2.19
N TRP A 260 4.90 20.73 -1.83
CA TRP A 260 5.68 19.68 -1.18
C TRP A 260 5.49 19.67 0.34
N GLY A 261 5.26 18.48 0.89
CA GLY A 261 5.50 18.13 2.29
C GLY A 261 4.26 17.96 3.16
N GLY A 262 4.33 16.95 4.05
CA GLY A 262 3.38 16.69 5.14
C GLY A 262 2.19 15.81 4.75
N GLU A 263 1.99 15.53 3.47
CA GLU A 263 0.88 14.69 3.02
C GLU A 263 1.13 13.21 3.37
N ASP A 264 2.38 12.76 3.35
CA ASP A 264 2.79 11.42 3.73
C ASP A 264 2.62 11.16 5.23
N ASP A 265 2.89 12.15 6.07
CA ASP A 265 2.63 12.10 7.51
C ASP A 265 1.11 12.11 7.84
N ASP A 266 0.31 12.86 7.06
CA ASP A 266 -1.15 12.81 7.15
C ASP A 266 -1.66 11.41 6.80
N ILE A 267 -1.19 10.83 5.69
CA ILE A 267 -1.51 9.46 5.28
C ILE A 267 -1.13 8.46 6.37
N ALA A 268 0.07 8.55 6.95
CA ALA A 268 0.47 7.69 8.05
C ALA A 268 -0.45 7.80 9.27
N THR A 269 -0.92 9.02 9.57
CA THR A 269 -1.91 9.28 10.63
C THR A 269 -3.25 8.63 10.30
N ARG A 270 -3.73 8.74 9.05
CA ARG A 270 -4.97 8.08 8.59
C ARG A 270 -4.91 6.57 8.71
N VAL A 271 -3.79 5.94 8.37
CA VAL A 271 -3.59 4.49 8.56
C VAL A 271 -3.87 4.11 10.02
N ARG A 272 -3.32 4.87 10.98
CA ARG A 272 -3.57 4.65 12.41
C ARG A 272 -5.02 4.91 12.82
N LEU A 273 -5.63 6.00 12.33
CA LEU A 273 -7.01 6.37 12.65
C LEU A 273 -8.01 5.35 12.11
N ALA A 274 -7.71 4.72 10.97
CA ALA A 274 -8.47 3.60 10.41
C ALA A 274 -8.23 2.25 11.13
N GLY A 275 -7.47 2.26 12.24
CA GLY A 275 -7.16 1.08 13.05
C GLY A 275 -6.18 0.10 12.40
N MET A 276 -5.39 0.56 11.42
CA MET A 276 -4.37 -0.24 10.73
C MET A 276 -2.97 0.15 11.21
N LYS A 277 -1.98 -0.66 10.85
CA LYS A 277 -0.56 -0.41 11.12
C LYS A 277 0.21 -0.31 9.81
N ILE A 278 1.38 0.31 9.85
CA ILE A 278 2.30 0.30 8.71
C ILE A 278 3.17 -0.95 8.82
N VAL A 279 3.10 -1.83 7.81
CA VAL A 279 4.02 -2.96 7.67
C VAL A 279 5.13 -2.61 6.68
N ARG A 280 6.29 -3.24 6.85
CA ARG A 280 7.51 -2.92 6.09
C ARG A 280 8.26 -4.20 5.73
N PRO A 281 8.82 -4.33 4.51
CA PRO A 281 9.80 -5.37 4.24
C PRO A 281 11.05 -5.15 5.10
N PRO A 282 11.89 -6.19 5.28
CA PRO A 282 13.21 -6.03 5.88
C PRO A 282 14.02 -4.94 5.19
N VAL A 283 14.84 -4.24 5.96
CA VAL A 283 15.73 -3.18 5.42
C VAL A 283 16.61 -3.73 4.31
N SER A 284 17.10 -4.98 4.42
CA SER A 284 17.92 -5.65 3.41
C SER A 284 17.23 -5.91 2.05
N ILE A 285 15.92 -5.67 1.96
CA ILE A 285 15.11 -5.88 0.75
C ILE A 285 14.55 -4.55 0.25
N GLY A 286 14.03 -3.70 1.14
CA GLY A 286 13.32 -2.47 0.75
C GLY A 286 14.23 -1.31 0.35
N HIS A 287 15.33 -1.59 -0.35
CA HIS A 287 16.25 -0.59 -0.90
C HIS A 287 15.65 0.10 -2.13
N TYR A 288 15.76 1.43 -2.16
CA TYR A 288 15.39 2.26 -3.31
C TYR A 288 16.46 3.30 -3.59
N LYS A 289 16.64 3.58 -4.88
CA LYS A 289 17.49 4.66 -5.36
C LYS A 289 16.63 5.78 -5.92
N MET A 290 16.76 6.97 -5.34
CA MET A 290 16.13 8.19 -5.82
C MET A 290 16.96 8.79 -6.97
N VAL A 291 16.29 9.09 -8.08
CA VAL A 291 16.84 9.92 -9.16
C VAL A 291 17.04 11.34 -8.62
N LYS A 292 18.28 11.82 -8.62
CA LYS A 292 18.60 13.15 -8.07
C LYS A 292 17.95 14.25 -8.92
N HIS A 293 17.30 15.19 -8.27
CA HIS A 293 16.78 16.40 -8.89
C HIS A 293 16.85 17.60 -7.92
N LYS A 294 16.76 18.82 -8.47
CA LYS A 294 16.57 20.04 -7.67
C LYS A 294 15.07 20.23 -7.38
N GLY A 295 14.72 21.14 -6.47
CA GLY A 295 13.31 21.48 -6.26
C GLY A 295 12.62 21.89 -7.57
N ASP A 296 11.41 21.38 -7.81
CA ASP A 296 10.67 21.66 -9.05
C ASP A 296 9.82 22.92 -8.90
N LYS A 297 9.77 23.72 -9.98
CA LYS A 297 8.82 24.82 -10.07
C LYS A 297 7.38 24.30 -10.01
N GLY A 298 6.55 24.93 -9.19
CA GLY A 298 5.18 24.49 -8.94
C GLY A 298 5.08 23.30 -7.99
N ASN A 299 6.17 22.88 -7.35
CA ASN A 299 6.17 21.92 -6.23
C ASN A 299 6.97 22.50 -5.04
N GLU A 300 6.83 23.80 -4.82
CA GLU A 300 7.46 24.49 -3.71
C GLU A 300 6.95 23.94 -2.38
N GLU A 301 7.76 24.08 -1.33
CA GLU A 301 7.38 23.67 0.02
C GLU A 301 6.07 24.35 0.44
N ASN A 302 5.10 23.53 0.84
CA ASN A 302 3.81 24.02 1.28
C ASN A 302 3.95 24.74 2.65
N PRO A 303 3.68 26.04 2.74
CA PRO A 303 3.81 26.79 3.99
C PRO A 303 2.76 26.38 5.03
N HIS A 304 1.67 25.75 4.61
CA HIS A 304 0.55 25.32 5.45
C HIS A 304 0.62 23.84 5.85
N ARG A 305 1.69 23.11 5.50
CA ARG A 305 1.81 21.65 5.73
C ARG A 305 1.57 21.24 7.19
N PHE A 306 2.05 22.04 8.14
CA PHE A 306 1.89 21.76 9.57
C PHE A 306 0.47 22.07 10.06
N ASP A 307 -0.15 23.14 9.56
CA ASP A 307 -1.53 23.48 9.87
C ASP A 307 -2.49 22.39 9.39
N LEU A 308 -2.23 21.84 8.20
CA LEU A 308 -2.97 20.70 7.65
C LEU A 308 -2.76 19.45 8.52
N LEU A 309 -1.52 19.14 8.86
CA LEU A 309 -1.18 17.94 9.65
C LEU A 309 -1.80 17.96 11.06
N ILE A 310 -1.89 19.13 11.69
CA ILE A 310 -2.58 19.28 12.99
C ILE A 310 -4.08 18.95 12.87
N ARG A 311 -4.68 19.21 11.70
CA ARG A 311 -6.12 19.04 11.46
C ARG A 311 -6.48 17.62 11.00
N THR A 312 -5.53 16.78 10.64
CA THR A 312 -5.76 15.43 10.10
C THR A 312 -6.76 14.63 10.94
N GLN A 313 -6.62 14.61 12.28
CA GLN A 313 -7.51 13.86 13.17
C GLN A 313 -9.00 14.23 13.03
N ARG A 314 -9.30 15.48 12.67
CA ARG A 314 -10.67 15.99 12.52
C ARG A 314 -11.16 15.95 11.08
N MET A 315 -10.24 16.08 10.13
CA MET A 315 -10.57 16.31 8.71
C MET A 315 -10.49 15.05 7.84
N TRP A 316 -9.83 13.98 8.28
CA TRP A 316 -9.57 12.82 7.41
C TRP A 316 -10.83 12.14 6.85
N THR A 317 -11.96 12.21 7.54
CA THR A 317 -13.25 11.68 7.05
C THR A 317 -13.99 12.64 6.12
N GLN A 318 -13.53 13.89 5.99
CA GLN A 318 -14.16 14.95 5.18
C GLN A 318 -13.31 15.30 3.94
N ASP A 319 -11.99 15.18 4.04
CA ASP A 319 -11.06 15.36 2.92
C ASP A 319 -10.48 14.01 2.51
N GLY A 320 -10.80 13.52 1.32
CA GLY A 320 -10.26 12.26 0.80
C GLY A 320 -10.94 11.80 -0.48
N MET A 321 -11.10 10.49 -0.64
CA MET A 321 -11.80 9.89 -1.78
C MET A 321 -13.24 10.37 -1.91
N ASN A 322 -13.92 10.61 -0.80
CA ASN A 322 -15.30 11.12 -0.78
C ASN A 322 -15.45 12.57 -1.26
N SER A 323 -14.40 13.39 -1.18
CA SER A 323 -14.39 14.78 -1.61
C SER A 323 -13.54 15.03 -2.86
N LEU A 324 -13.06 13.95 -3.50
CA LEU A 324 -12.21 14.02 -4.68
C LEU A 324 -12.95 14.66 -5.87
N THR A 325 -12.48 15.85 -6.28
CA THR A 325 -12.93 16.56 -7.48
C THR A 325 -11.82 16.67 -8.52
N TYR A 326 -12.13 16.34 -9.77
CA TYR A 326 -11.24 16.43 -10.93
C TYR A 326 -12.03 16.26 -12.23
N THR A 327 -11.41 16.63 -13.35
CA THR A 327 -11.87 16.35 -14.71
C THR A 327 -10.84 15.48 -15.41
N LEU A 328 -11.25 14.31 -15.91
CA LEU A 328 -10.42 13.50 -16.80
C LEU A 328 -10.45 14.13 -18.20
N LEU A 329 -9.33 14.74 -18.61
CA LEU A 329 -9.24 15.41 -19.91
C LEU A 329 -8.93 14.41 -21.03
N ALA A 330 -8.06 13.44 -20.75
CA ALA A 330 -7.71 12.41 -21.71
C ALA A 330 -7.24 11.12 -21.03
N LYS A 331 -7.49 9.99 -21.69
CA LYS A 331 -6.94 8.68 -21.35
C LYS A 331 -6.32 8.05 -22.59
N HIS A 332 -5.01 7.77 -22.53
CA HIS A 332 -4.26 7.19 -23.65
C HIS A 332 -3.53 5.93 -23.22
N LEU A 333 -3.72 4.84 -23.97
CA LEU A 333 -3.01 3.57 -23.77
C LEU A 333 -1.70 3.60 -24.56
N HIS A 334 -0.62 4.07 -23.95
CA HIS A 334 0.72 4.00 -24.55
C HIS A 334 1.27 2.57 -24.45
N PRO A 335 2.29 2.20 -25.26
CA PRO A 335 2.85 0.84 -25.21
C PRO A 335 3.35 0.38 -23.83
N LEU A 336 3.76 1.31 -22.97
CA LEU A 336 4.42 1.01 -21.69
C LEU A 336 3.65 1.48 -20.45
N TYR A 337 2.59 2.27 -20.62
CA TYR A 337 1.77 2.78 -19.51
C TYR A 337 0.43 3.34 -20.03
N THR A 338 -0.52 3.50 -19.13
CA THR A 338 -1.75 4.26 -19.37
C THR A 338 -1.54 5.69 -18.88
N ASN A 339 -1.68 6.67 -19.77
CA ASN A 339 -1.64 8.09 -19.41
C ASN A 339 -3.06 8.58 -19.07
N LEU A 340 -3.20 9.21 -17.90
CA LEU A 340 -4.41 9.88 -17.44
C LEU A 340 -4.09 11.37 -17.29
N THR A 341 -4.46 12.17 -18.27
CA THR A 341 -4.31 13.64 -18.18
C THR A 341 -5.51 14.22 -17.47
N VAL A 342 -5.28 14.85 -16.32
CA VAL A 342 -6.34 15.24 -15.40
C VAL A 342 -6.19 16.70 -14.96
N ASP A 343 -7.31 17.42 -14.93
CA ASP A 343 -7.41 18.71 -14.26
C ASP A 343 -7.93 18.47 -12.84
N ILE A 344 -7.14 18.85 -11.84
CA ILE A 344 -7.46 18.67 -10.42
C ILE A 344 -7.87 20.00 -9.74
N GLY A 345 -8.07 21.06 -10.52
CA GLY A 345 -8.30 22.42 -10.04
C GLY A 345 -7.02 23.13 -9.60
N SER A 346 -7.20 24.19 -8.82
CA SER A 346 -6.12 25.05 -8.32
C SER A 346 -6.07 25.08 -6.79
N ASP A 347 -4.91 25.46 -6.24
CA ASP A 347 -4.80 25.70 -4.79
C ASP A 347 -5.70 26.87 -4.38
N PRO A 348 -6.75 26.62 -3.56
CA PRO A 348 -7.68 27.67 -3.15
C PRO A 348 -7.02 28.77 -2.32
N ARG A 349 -5.79 28.56 -1.83
CA ARG A 349 -5.03 29.54 -1.03
C ARG A 349 -4.11 30.42 -1.87
N ALA A 350 -3.78 30.04 -3.10
CA ALA A 350 -2.81 30.76 -3.93
C ALA A 350 -3.23 32.22 -4.27
N GLY A 351 -4.53 32.53 -4.25
CA GLY A 351 -5.07 33.88 -4.50
C GLY A 351 -5.14 34.80 -3.27
N ARG A 352 -5.03 34.27 -2.04
CA ARG A 352 -5.25 35.05 -0.81
C ARG A 352 -4.01 35.81 -0.32
N SER A 353 -2.85 35.57 -0.92
CA SER A 353 -1.56 36.17 -0.54
C SER A 353 -1.25 37.53 -1.19
N ARG A 354 -2.13 38.06 -2.06
CA ARG A 354 -1.90 39.33 -2.79
C ARG A 354 -2.74 40.53 -2.33
N GLN A 355 -3.65 40.37 -1.37
CA GLN A 355 -4.46 41.47 -0.85
C GLN A 355 -4.44 41.48 0.68
N GLY A 356 -3.34 41.96 1.25
CA GLY A 356 -3.26 42.36 2.65
C GLY A 356 -2.33 43.57 2.73
N PRO A 357 -2.68 44.63 3.48
CA PRO A 357 -1.80 45.79 3.62
C PRO A 357 -0.47 45.32 4.23
N GLY A 358 0.63 45.78 3.65
CA GLY A 358 1.98 45.41 4.02
C GLY A 358 2.20 45.53 5.53
N ARG A 359 2.31 44.39 6.20
CA ARG A 359 3.05 44.28 7.45
C ARG A 359 4.39 43.67 7.12
N GLU A 360 5.39 44.52 7.15
CA GLU A 360 6.80 44.15 7.10
C GLU A 360 7.10 42.96 8.02
N GLY A 361 7.78 41.96 7.47
CA GLY A 361 8.91 41.37 8.17
C GLY A 361 8.63 40.56 9.44
N GLN A 362 7.53 39.81 9.55
CA GLN A 362 7.58 38.62 10.42
C GLN A 362 8.22 37.47 9.66
N ARG A 363 9.56 37.38 9.79
CA ARG A 363 10.29 36.12 9.57
C ARG A 363 9.53 35.03 10.32
N TYR A 364 8.88 34.11 9.59
CA TYR A 364 8.45 32.85 10.18
C TYR A 364 9.68 32.23 10.82
N ARG A 365 9.67 32.22 12.16
CA ARG A 365 10.76 31.64 12.95
C ARG A 365 10.84 30.19 12.54
N ASN A 366 11.98 29.81 11.96
CA ASN A 366 12.27 28.51 11.37
C ASN A 366 11.91 27.38 12.36
N SER A 367 10.67 26.87 12.29
CA SER A 367 10.09 25.91 13.25
C SER A 367 10.41 24.46 12.89
N ASN A 368 11.25 24.25 11.88
CA ASN A 368 11.65 22.93 11.40
C ASN A 368 12.39 22.08 12.46
N SER A 369 13.01 22.69 13.48
CA SER A 369 13.71 21.93 14.53
C SER A 369 12.79 21.45 15.65
N PRO A 370 11.97 22.31 16.30
CA PRO A 370 11.11 21.87 17.41
C PRO A 370 10.02 20.89 16.98
N PHE A 371 9.40 21.10 15.80
CA PHE A 371 8.32 20.23 15.32
C PHE A 371 8.83 18.86 14.86
N ARG A 372 10.00 18.82 14.20
CA ARG A 372 10.67 17.56 13.88
C ARG A 372 11.06 16.81 15.14
N GLU A 373 11.53 17.50 16.18
CA GLU A 373 11.78 16.89 17.49
C GLU A 373 10.49 16.43 18.19
N GLU A 374 9.38 17.17 18.09
CA GLU A 374 8.06 16.80 18.62
C GLU A 374 7.52 15.51 17.97
N MET A 375 7.62 15.41 16.64
CA MET A 375 7.26 14.21 15.87
C MET A 375 8.16 13.00 16.21
N LEU A 376 9.44 13.23 16.47
CA LEU A 376 10.37 12.20 16.95
C LEU A 376 10.11 11.78 18.41
N ARG A 377 9.59 12.69 19.24
CA ARG A 377 9.33 12.45 20.68
C ARG A 377 8.00 11.78 20.97
N LYS A 378 6.98 11.90 20.12
CA LYS A 378 5.69 11.23 20.33
C LYS A 378 5.73 9.75 19.97
N LEU A 379 6.38 8.95 20.82
CA LEU A 379 5.84 7.62 21.14
C LEU A 379 4.46 7.82 21.78
N PRO A 380 3.46 6.96 21.50
CA PRO A 380 2.19 7.04 22.21
C PRO A 380 2.45 6.92 23.72
N GLY A 381 2.13 7.99 24.45
CA GLY A 381 2.18 8.00 25.90
C GLY A 381 1.16 7.02 26.47
N LEU A 382 1.43 6.53 27.68
CA LEU A 382 0.60 5.57 28.41
C LEU A 382 -0.87 6.01 28.59
N GLU A 383 -1.18 7.30 28.37
CA GLU A 383 -2.53 7.86 28.43
C GLU A 383 -3.41 7.52 27.22
N ASP A 384 -2.86 7.43 26.01
CA ASP A 384 -3.62 7.05 24.80
C ASP A 384 -4.06 5.57 24.86
N LEU A 385 -3.26 4.73 25.52
CA LEU A 385 -3.59 3.34 25.84
C LEU A 385 -4.69 3.25 26.90
N ARG A 386 -4.73 4.17 27.86
CA ARG A 386 -5.81 4.24 28.86
C ARG A 386 -7.14 4.61 28.19
N LEU A 387 -7.16 5.60 27.31
CA LEU A 387 -8.40 6.01 26.63
C LEU A 387 -8.98 4.89 25.74
N ALA A 388 -8.11 4.10 25.09
CA ALA A 388 -8.51 2.94 24.29
C ALA A 388 -8.99 1.74 25.14
N LEU A 389 -8.50 1.60 26.38
CA LEU A 389 -8.95 0.58 27.35
C LEU A 389 -10.22 1.00 28.11
N SER A 390 -10.47 2.30 28.27
CA SER A 390 -11.67 2.84 28.95
C SER A 390 -12.97 2.72 28.15
N LEU A 391 -12.90 2.46 26.84
CA LEU A 391 -14.09 2.27 25.99
C LEU A 391 -14.60 0.82 25.94
N ARG A 392 -14.07 -0.07 26.79
CA ARG A 392 -14.56 -1.45 26.93
C ARG A 392 -14.70 -1.84 28.39
N LEU A 393 -15.70 -1.30 29.08
CA LEU A 393 -16.29 -1.88 30.30
C LEU A 393 -17.70 -1.30 30.47
N PRO A 394 -18.77 -2.12 30.59
CA PRO A 394 -20.06 -1.63 31.02
C PRO A 394 -19.99 -1.17 32.49
N THR A 395 -20.43 0.04 32.77
CA THR A 395 -20.54 0.60 34.11
C THR A 395 -21.66 -0.08 34.89
N ALA A 396 -21.30 -0.88 35.90
CA ALA A 396 -22.23 -1.33 36.94
C ALA A 396 -22.16 -0.35 38.12
N GLY A 397 -23.23 0.41 38.34
CA GLY A 397 -23.45 1.22 39.55
C GLY A 397 -24.43 0.52 40.50
N ASN A 398 -23.99 0.29 41.74
CA ASN A 398 -24.83 0.02 42.93
C ASN A 398 -25.62 1.29 43.32
N GLY A 399 -26.82 1.28 43.91
CA GLY A 399 -27.71 0.20 44.32
C GLY A 399 -28.93 0.72 45.11
N THR A 400 -29.83 -0.22 45.48
CA THR A 400 -30.92 -0.17 46.51
C THR A 400 -32.09 0.81 46.25
N ARG A 401 -33.39 0.49 46.41
CA ARG A 401 -34.16 -0.45 47.26
C ARG A 401 -35.60 -0.55 46.68
N GLY A 402 -36.30 -1.69 46.80
CA GLY A 402 -37.78 -1.71 46.74
C GLY A 402 -38.48 -2.95 46.16
N ALA A 403 -38.71 -3.95 47.01
CA ALA A 403 -39.90 -4.81 47.11
C ALA A 403 -40.47 -5.66 45.93
N ALA A 404 -40.54 -6.96 46.25
CA ALA A 404 -41.67 -7.90 46.06
C ALA A 404 -41.91 -8.62 44.70
N GLY A 405 -41.96 -9.96 44.79
CA GLY A 405 -42.89 -10.80 44.04
C GLY A 405 -42.29 -11.91 43.16
N SER A 406 -42.40 -13.17 43.63
CA SER A 406 -42.74 -14.44 42.92
C SER A 406 -42.31 -14.67 41.45
N ALA A 407 -42.02 -15.86 40.92
CA ALA A 407 -41.88 -17.27 41.30
C ALA A 407 -41.68 -18.03 39.96
N GLY A 408 -40.98 -19.17 39.96
CA GLY A 408 -40.90 -20.14 38.84
C GLY A 408 -39.83 -19.80 37.78
N GLY A 409 -38.84 -20.63 37.44
CA GLY A 409 -38.79 -22.09 37.41
C GLY A 409 -38.59 -22.54 35.95
N VAL A 410 -37.37 -22.42 35.42
CA VAL A 410 -37.00 -22.93 34.08
C VAL A 410 -36.34 -24.30 34.25
N THR A 411 -36.85 -25.31 33.55
CA THR A 411 -36.16 -26.59 33.32
C THR A 411 -35.74 -26.71 31.87
N GLN A 412 -34.52 -27.22 31.69
CA GLN A 412 -33.77 -27.42 30.45
C GLN A 412 -34.38 -28.51 29.57
N ARG A 413 -34.24 -28.37 28.25
CA ARG A 413 -33.81 -29.45 27.34
C ARG A 413 -33.39 -28.89 25.97
N SER A 414 -32.27 -29.43 25.48
CA SER A 414 -31.83 -29.49 24.09
C SER A 414 -31.43 -30.95 23.83
N PRO A 415 -31.04 -31.39 22.62
CA PRO A 415 -31.39 -30.95 21.26
C PRO A 415 -31.92 -32.14 20.41
N GLU A 416 -32.45 -31.90 19.20
CA GLU A 416 -32.60 -32.96 18.20
C GLU A 416 -32.12 -32.53 16.82
N VAL A 417 -31.43 -33.48 16.19
CA VAL A 417 -30.78 -33.49 14.88
C VAL A 417 -31.75 -34.09 13.88
N ILE A 418 -31.85 -33.54 12.66
CA ILE A 418 -32.45 -34.26 11.53
C ILE A 418 -31.54 -34.13 10.31
N ARG A 419 -31.11 -35.30 9.80
CA ARG A 419 -30.59 -35.58 8.45
C ARG A 419 -31.78 -35.85 7.53
N ASP A 420 -31.62 -35.53 6.23
CA ASP A 420 -32.02 -36.32 5.04
C ASP A 420 -31.73 -35.43 3.80
N GLY A 421 -31.21 -35.85 2.64
CA GLY A 421 -31.15 -37.18 2.02
C GLY A 421 -32.00 -37.18 0.74
N GLY A 422 -31.40 -37.25 -0.46
CA GLY A 422 -32.08 -37.72 -1.68
C GLY A 422 -31.85 -36.95 -3.00
N SER A 423 -31.09 -37.57 -3.90
CA SER A 423 -31.34 -37.56 -5.38
C SER A 423 -32.09 -38.85 -5.75
N PRO A 424 -32.75 -38.96 -6.93
CA PRO A 424 -32.08 -39.65 -8.05
C PRO A 424 -32.49 -39.25 -9.51
N ALA A 425 -31.58 -39.65 -10.41
CA ALA A 425 -31.53 -39.96 -11.87
C ALA A 425 -32.74 -39.94 -12.86
N GLY A 426 -32.37 -39.71 -14.15
CA GLY A 426 -32.87 -40.36 -15.40
C GLY A 426 -33.77 -39.49 -16.31
N ALA A 427 -33.78 -39.50 -17.65
CA ALA A 427 -33.01 -40.13 -18.75
C ALA A 427 -33.44 -39.52 -20.14
N GLU A 428 -32.58 -39.67 -21.15
CA GLU A 428 -32.71 -39.73 -22.64
C GLU A 428 -33.79 -39.00 -23.50
N GLY A 429 -33.37 -38.55 -24.71
CA GLY A 429 -34.25 -38.49 -25.90
C GLY A 429 -33.93 -37.51 -27.06
N THR A 430 -33.08 -37.92 -28.02
CA THR A 430 -33.17 -37.77 -29.51
C THR A 430 -33.35 -36.42 -30.29
N LEU A 431 -32.46 -36.25 -31.29
CA LEU A 431 -32.40 -35.39 -32.52
C LEU A 431 -33.57 -35.64 -33.55
N PRO A 432 -33.80 -34.88 -34.68
CA PRO A 432 -32.78 -34.35 -35.62
C PRO A 432 -33.05 -33.07 -36.50
N THR A 433 -31.94 -32.53 -37.03
CA THR A 433 -31.63 -31.93 -38.38
C THR A 433 -32.43 -30.81 -39.07
N HIS A 434 -31.63 -29.87 -39.65
CA HIS A 434 -31.74 -29.04 -40.89
C HIS A 434 -31.50 -27.53 -40.56
N HIS A 435 -30.75 -26.69 -41.28
CA HIS A 435 -30.15 -26.68 -42.61
C HIS A 435 -28.98 -25.66 -42.65
N ARG A 436 -28.06 -25.87 -43.61
CA ARG A 436 -26.95 -24.99 -44.07
C ARG A 436 -27.34 -23.51 -44.22
N TYR A 437 -26.38 -22.60 -44.02
CA TYR A 437 -25.91 -21.71 -45.09
C TYR A 437 -24.45 -21.24 -44.86
N ASN A 438 -23.60 -21.62 -45.81
CA ASN A 438 -22.32 -21.00 -46.12
C ASN A 438 -22.56 -19.55 -46.56
N GLN A 439 -21.66 -18.62 -46.19
CA GLN A 439 -21.12 -17.64 -47.15
C GLN A 439 -19.88 -16.92 -46.59
N SER A 440 -18.77 -17.18 -47.28
CA SER A 440 -17.48 -16.50 -47.22
C SER A 440 -17.36 -15.46 -48.34
N TRP A 441 -16.27 -14.68 -48.29
CA TRP A 441 -15.62 -13.83 -49.32
C TRP A 441 -15.89 -12.31 -49.25
N PRO A 442 -14.95 -11.43 -49.72
CA PRO A 442 -13.50 -11.55 -49.95
C PRO A 442 -12.68 -10.33 -49.40
N PRO A 443 -11.33 -10.32 -49.53
CA PRO A 443 -10.50 -9.12 -49.30
C PRO A 443 -10.08 -8.39 -50.60
N GLY A 444 -9.79 -7.09 -50.47
CA GLY A 444 -8.94 -6.27 -51.37
C GLY A 444 -9.66 -5.11 -52.09
N PRO A 445 -8.94 -4.17 -52.78
CA PRO A 445 -7.52 -3.82 -52.70
C PRO A 445 -7.21 -2.30 -52.71
N ARG A 446 -6.08 -1.89 -52.10
CA ARG A 446 -4.96 -1.05 -52.61
C ARG A 446 -4.20 -0.37 -51.49
#